data_AF-A0AAN8RR26-F1
#
_entry.id   AF-A0AAN8RR26-F1
#
_cell.length_a   1.000
_cell.length_b   1.000
_cell.length_c   1.000
_cell.angle_alpha   90.00
_cell.angle_beta   90.00
_cell.angle_gamma   90.00
#
_symmetry.space_group_name_H-M   'P 1'
#
loop_
_entity.id
_entity.type
_entity.pdbx_description
1 polymer ?
#
loop_
_entity_poly.entity_id
_entity_poly.type
_entity_poly.pdbx_seq_one_letter_code
_entity_poly.pdbx_strand_id
1 'polypeptide(L)'
;MGLWPSSWSLWSSTSTSPPVQPLPQPTEALQITKLEPESQSSLPADHRDPAFTPFQRARKQLTLYFGGASFLLLSMAVARRSTRRRYLATVPKYYTPNTRASELNFNTGIDAFEALNIASLGVFSVGMMTVGAGMYIADVVNVDEMRRLLRSKYGTEGRMSEMDVEEEMEEWIASVLARKDRKEAEKAAASAAGR
;
A
#
# COMPACT_ATOMS: atom_id res chain seq x y z
N MET A 1 -22.61 -30.81 -33.19
CA MET A 1 -22.60 -29.35 -32.95
C MET A 1 -21.23 -28.98 -32.43
N GLY A 2 -20.53 -28.08 -33.13
CA GLY A 2 -19.35 -27.36 -32.61
C GLY A 2 -17.96 -28.00 -32.82
N LEU A 3 -17.58 -28.32 -34.06
CA LEU A 3 -16.17 -28.49 -34.41
C LEU A 3 -15.58 -27.10 -34.71
N TRP A 4 -14.61 -26.65 -33.92
CA TRP A 4 -13.80 -25.47 -34.22
C TRP A 4 -12.68 -25.85 -35.20
N PRO A 5 -12.50 -25.14 -36.32
CA PRO A 5 -11.24 -25.22 -37.06
C PRO A 5 -10.32 -24.04 -36.70
N SER A 6 -9.14 -24.42 -36.25
CA SER A 6 -7.93 -23.60 -36.24
C SER A 6 -7.44 -23.38 -37.67
N SER A 7 -7.29 -22.12 -38.09
CA SER A 7 -6.45 -21.78 -39.23
C SER A 7 -5.92 -20.36 -39.07
N TRP A 8 -4.64 -20.27 -38.68
CA TRP A 8 -3.86 -19.04 -38.77
C TRP A 8 -3.07 -19.16 -40.07
N SER A 9 -3.45 -18.39 -41.08
CA SER A 9 -2.75 -18.40 -42.35
C SER A 9 -2.70 -16.99 -42.93
N LEU A 10 -1.47 -16.60 -43.26
CA LEU A 10 -1.13 -15.83 -44.46
C LEU A 10 -1.35 -14.32 -44.39
N TRP A 11 -0.35 -13.62 -43.83
CA TRP A 11 0.04 -12.34 -44.43
C TRP A 11 1.37 -12.54 -45.15
N SER A 12 1.30 -12.56 -46.48
CA SER A 12 2.44 -12.41 -47.37
C SER A 12 2.09 -11.35 -48.40
N SER A 13 2.84 -10.25 -48.43
CA SER A 13 3.02 -9.43 -49.63
C SER A 13 4.44 -8.88 -49.64
N THR A 14 5.14 -9.24 -50.71
CA THR A 14 6.52 -8.94 -51.08
C THR A 14 6.64 -7.54 -51.72
N SER A 15 7.91 -7.13 -51.91
CA SER A 15 8.42 -6.14 -52.88
C SER A 15 8.64 -4.74 -52.28
N THR A 16 9.75 -4.02 -52.45
CA THR A 16 10.70 -3.93 -53.56
C THR A 16 11.98 -3.22 -53.06
N SER A 17 13.16 -3.71 -53.45
CA SER A 17 14.46 -3.02 -53.26
C SER A 17 14.84 -2.22 -54.50
N PRO A 18 15.48 -1.05 -54.39
CA PRO A 18 16.26 -0.47 -55.48
C PRO A 18 17.79 -0.61 -55.27
N PRO A 19 18.59 -0.48 -56.36
CA PRO A 19 19.94 -1.04 -56.49
C PRO A 19 21.08 -0.10 -56.07
N VAL A 20 22.26 -0.70 -55.89
CA VAL A 20 23.57 -0.08 -55.57
C VAL A 20 24.35 0.27 -56.85
N GLN A 21 25.02 1.44 -56.85
CA GLN A 21 26.35 1.80 -57.42
C GLN A 21 26.37 3.19 -58.12
N PRO A 22 27.53 3.88 -58.27
CA PRO A 22 28.65 4.11 -57.34
C PRO A 22 29.04 5.61 -57.21
N LEU A 23 29.98 5.90 -56.30
CA LEU A 23 30.60 7.20 -55.95
C LEU A 23 31.18 8.01 -57.14
N PRO A 24 31.28 9.36 -57.04
CA PRO A 24 32.54 9.96 -56.58
C PRO A 24 32.39 11.16 -55.60
N GLN A 25 33.33 11.26 -54.65
CA GLN A 25 33.60 12.43 -53.80
C GLN A 25 34.24 13.57 -54.63
N PRO A 26 34.14 14.83 -54.19
CA PRO A 26 35.26 15.38 -53.40
C PRO A 26 34.83 16.25 -52.20
N THR A 27 35.50 15.98 -51.08
CA THR A 27 36.01 16.92 -50.07
C THR A 27 35.35 18.29 -49.92
N GLU A 28 34.64 18.51 -48.81
CA GLU A 28 34.67 19.82 -48.13
C GLU A 28 34.34 19.73 -46.63
N ALA A 29 35.31 20.20 -45.84
CA ALA A 29 35.25 20.79 -44.51
C ALA A 29 34.46 20.11 -43.38
N LEU A 30 35.25 19.55 -42.45
CA LEU A 30 34.92 19.30 -41.05
C LEU A 30 34.20 20.50 -40.39
N GLN A 31 32.93 20.34 -40.03
CA GLN A 31 32.30 21.08 -38.92
C GLN A 31 31.45 20.12 -38.08
N ILE A 32 32.10 19.43 -37.15
CA ILE A 32 31.42 18.82 -36.00
C ILE A 32 31.26 19.93 -34.97
N THR A 33 30.14 20.65 -35.03
CA THR A 33 29.67 21.42 -33.88
C THR A 33 29.14 20.41 -32.86
N LYS A 34 30.03 19.99 -31.97
CA LYS A 34 29.73 19.26 -30.75
C LYS A 34 28.87 20.16 -29.87
N LEU A 35 27.55 20.06 -30.01
CA LEU A 35 26.60 20.62 -29.05
C LEU A 35 26.76 19.86 -27.74
N GLU A 36 27.25 20.63 -26.78
CA GLU A 36 27.35 20.40 -25.35
C GLU A 36 26.16 19.60 -24.80
N PRO A 37 26.39 18.56 -23.97
CA PRO A 37 25.32 18.00 -23.18
C PRO A 37 24.90 19.08 -22.18
N GLU A 38 23.76 19.71 -22.45
CA GLU A 38 23.08 20.58 -21.52
C GLU A 38 22.94 19.82 -20.19
N SER A 39 23.75 20.22 -19.21
CA SER A 39 23.56 19.79 -17.83
C SER A 39 22.19 20.33 -17.42
N GLN A 40 21.17 19.50 -17.58
CA GLN A 40 19.84 19.75 -17.06
C GLN A 40 19.99 19.93 -15.56
N SER A 41 20.02 21.19 -15.16
CA SER A 41 19.80 21.68 -13.81
C SER A 41 18.73 20.83 -13.14
N SER A 42 19.13 20.08 -12.12
CA SER A 42 18.28 19.31 -11.22
C SER A 42 17.42 20.27 -10.38
N LEU A 43 16.44 20.90 -11.03
CA LEU A 43 15.31 21.50 -10.35
C LEU A 43 14.39 20.34 -9.94
N PRO A 44 13.90 20.28 -8.70
CA PRO A 44 13.00 19.21 -8.28
C PRO A 44 11.83 19.20 -9.25
N ALA A 45 11.67 18.11 -10.01
CA ALA A 45 10.54 17.95 -10.90
C ALA A 45 9.28 18.13 -10.04
N ASP A 46 8.52 19.19 -10.28
CA ASP A 46 7.26 19.39 -9.57
C ASP A 46 6.30 18.32 -10.09
N HIS A 47 6.06 17.30 -9.27
CA HIS A 47 5.20 16.16 -9.61
C HIS A 47 3.72 16.52 -9.68
N ARG A 48 3.39 17.76 -9.28
CA ARG A 48 2.03 18.25 -9.10
C ARG A 48 1.38 18.65 -10.42
N ASP A 49 0.13 18.27 -10.56
CA ASP A 49 -0.73 18.82 -11.61
C ASP A 49 -1.20 20.24 -11.20
N PRO A 50 -0.97 21.27 -12.03
CA PRO A 50 -1.33 22.66 -11.73
C PRO A 50 -2.83 22.94 -11.83
N ALA A 51 -3.63 21.97 -12.27
CA ALA A 51 -5.07 22.11 -12.49
C ALA A 51 -5.89 22.26 -11.19
N PHE A 52 -5.32 21.90 -10.03
CA PHE A 52 -6.03 21.93 -8.75
C PHE A 52 -5.54 23.07 -7.86
N THR A 53 -6.49 23.84 -7.32
CA THR A 53 -6.18 24.76 -6.23
C THR A 53 -5.73 23.98 -4.97
N PRO A 54 -4.90 24.56 -4.09
CA PRO A 54 -4.40 23.87 -2.88
C PRO A 54 -5.52 23.28 -2.02
N PHE A 55 -6.64 24.00 -1.92
CA PHE A 55 -7.79 23.56 -1.14
C PHE A 55 -8.58 22.41 -1.78
N GLN A 56 -8.73 22.42 -3.11
CA GLN A 56 -9.37 21.31 -3.83
C GLN A 56 -8.52 20.03 -3.75
N ARG A 57 -7.19 20.19 -3.79
CA ARG A 57 -6.21 19.11 -3.63
C ARG A 57 -6.30 18.45 -2.26
N ALA A 58 -6.22 19.24 -1.18
CA ALA A 58 -6.35 18.73 0.18
C ALA A 58 -7.68 18.01 0.43
N ARG A 59 -8.78 18.52 -0.11
CA ARG A 59 -10.09 17.86 -0.02
C ARG A 59 -10.08 16.48 -0.65
N LYS A 60 -9.56 16.36 -1.88
CA LYS A 60 -9.47 15.08 -2.60
C LYS A 60 -8.59 14.07 -1.87
N GLN A 61 -7.40 14.48 -1.45
CA GLN A 61 -6.46 13.64 -0.69
C GLN A 61 -7.09 13.10 0.61
N LEU A 62 -7.79 13.96 1.35
CA LEU A 62 -8.34 13.60 2.66
C LEU A 62 -9.68 12.87 2.57
N THR A 63 -10.34 12.80 1.41
CA THR A 63 -11.63 12.09 1.28
C THR A 63 -11.55 10.62 1.71
N LEU A 64 -10.51 9.90 1.29
CA LEU A 64 -10.31 8.50 1.65
C LEU A 64 -9.98 8.35 3.14
N TYR A 65 -9.21 9.29 3.70
CA TYR A 65 -8.91 9.34 5.12
C TYR A 65 -10.19 9.53 5.95
N PHE A 66 -11.01 10.53 5.61
CA PHE A 66 -12.28 10.77 6.29
C PHE A 66 -13.30 9.65 6.05
N GLY A 67 -13.27 9.00 4.88
CA GLY A 67 -14.02 7.78 4.61
C GLY A 67 -13.68 6.69 5.61
N GLY A 68 -12.39 6.36 5.75
CA GLY A 68 -11.91 5.40 6.75
C GLY A 68 -12.23 5.81 8.19
N ALA A 69 -12.01 7.08 8.55
CA ALA A 69 -12.28 7.59 9.90
C ALA A 69 -13.77 7.52 10.27
N SER A 70 -14.66 7.88 9.34
CA SER A 70 -16.11 7.78 9.55
C SER A 70 -16.56 6.34 9.75
N PHE A 71 -15.99 5.42 8.97
CA PHE A 71 -16.28 3.99 9.07
C PHE A 71 -15.75 3.39 10.37
N LEU A 72 -14.55 3.80 10.80
CA LEU A 72 -13.97 3.43 12.09
C LEU A 72 -14.86 3.89 13.25
N LEU A 73 -15.32 5.15 13.22
CA LEU A 73 -16.19 5.70 14.25
C LEU A 73 -17.53 4.97 14.30
N LEU A 74 -18.12 4.68 13.14
CA LEU A 74 -19.36 3.92 13.05
C LEU A 74 -19.18 2.50 13.59
N SER A 75 -18.11 1.81 13.20
CA SER A 75 -17.76 0.47 13.70
C SER A 75 -17.57 0.47 15.22
N MET A 76 -16.82 1.45 15.74
CA MET A 76 -16.58 1.62 17.17
C MET A 76 -17.88 1.94 17.93
N ALA A 77 -18.77 2.74 17.36
CA ALA A 77 -20.07 3.05 17.98
C ALA A 77 -20.96 1.79 18.10
N VAL A 78 -20.97 0.94 17.07
CA VAL A 78 -21.69 -0.34 17.09
C VAL A 78 -21.10 -1.27 18.15
N ALA A 79 -19.77 -1.44 18.17
CA ALA A 79 -19.07 -2.26 19.14
C ALA A 79 -19.30 -1.78 20.59
N ARG A 80 -19.27 -0.45 20.81
CA ARG A 80 -19.54 0.14 22.12
C ARG A 80 -20.98 -0.11 22.56
N ARG A 81 -21.94 -0.02 21.64
CA ARG A 81 -23.35 -0.28 21.93
C ARG A 81 -23.59 -1.75 22.30
N SER A 82 -23.01 -2.69 21.56
CA SER A 82 -23.19 -4.13 21.82
C SER A 82 -22.50 -4.56 23.11
N THR A 83 -21.23 -4.15 23.29
CA THR A 83 -20.46 -4.44 24.51
C THR A 83 -21.11 -3.85 25.74
N ARG A 84 -21.64 -2.62 25.67
CA ARG A 84 -22.34 -1.99 26.81
C ARG A 84 -23.59 -2.76 27.22
N ARG A 85 -24.36 -3.30 26.26
CA ARG A 85 -25.54 -4.13 26.58
C ARG A 85 -25.14 -5.41 27.32
N ARG A 86 -24.06 -6.06 26.88
CA ARG A 86 -23.54 -7.26 27.52
C ARG A 86 -22.94 -6.98 28.89
N TYR A 87 -22.18 -5.90 29.01
CA TYR A 87 -21.63 -5.44 30.29
C TYR A 87 -22.73 -5.21 31.33
N LEU A 88 -23.83 -4.53 30.95
CA LEU A 88 -24.97 -4.33 31.84
C LEU A 88 -25.71 -5.62 32.20
N ALA A 89 -25.70 -6.63 31.32
CA ALA A 89 -26.26 -7.95 31.61
C ALA A 89 -25.37 -8.80 32.53
N THR A 90 -24.04 -8.56 32.53
CA THR A 90 -23.07 -9.27 33.38
C THR A 90 -22.88 -8.65 34.76
N VAL A 91 -23.30 -7.40 34.98
CA VAL A 91 -23.22 -6.75 36.30
C VAL A 91 -24.25 -7.40 37.23
N PRO A 92 -23.81 -8.14 38.28
CA PRO A 92 -24.73 -8.78 39.20
C PRO A 92 -25.44 -7.73 40.06
N LYS A 93 -26.74 -7.93 40.32
CA LYS A 93 -27.45 -7.13 41.33
C LYS A 93 -26.98 -7.55 42.73
N TYR A 94 -27.08 -6.65 43.70
CA TYR A 94 -26.80 -6.97 45.10
C TYR A 94 -27.64 -8.19 45.53
N TYR A 95 -26.98 -9.19 46.14
CA TYR A 95 -27.57 -10.47 46.59
C TYR A 95 -27.93 -11.49 45.50
N THR A 96 -27.23 -11.49 44.35
CA THR A 96 -27.39 -12.57 43.35
C THR A 96 -26.57 -13.81 43.76
N PRO A 97 -27.17 -15.01 43.90
CA PRO A 97 -26.42 -16.23 44.23
C PRO A 97 -25.48 -16.64 43.09
N ASN A 98 -24.22 -16.98 43.42
CA ASN A 98 -23.17 -17.37 42.48
C ASN A 98 -23.49 -18.68 41.69
N THR A 99 -24.52 -19.42 42.10
CA THR A 99 -24.89 -20.71 41.52
C THR A 99 -25.51 -20.61 40.12
N ARG A 100 -25.92 -19.42 39.65
CA ARG A 100 -26.59 -19.23 38.34
C ARG A 100 -25.72 -18.59 37.25
N ALA A 101 -24.40 -18.55 37.41
CA ALA A 101 -23.49 -17.96 36.42
C ALA A 101 -23.63 -18.59 35.00
N SER A 102 -24.13 -19.82 34.91
CA SER A 102 -24.37 -20.53 33.64
C SER A 102 -25.64 -20.12 32.89
N GLU A 103 -26.52 -19.28 33.44
CA GLU A 103 -27.77 -18.88 32.76
C GLU A 103 -27.58 -17.75 31.73
N LEU A 104 -26.39 -17.14 31.70
CA LEU A 104 -25.97 -16.22 30.65
C LEU A 104 -25.71 -17.01 29.35
N ASN A 105 -26.79 -17.40 28.68
CA ASN A 105 -26.78 -18.09 27.40
C ASN A 105 -26.35 -17.11 26.29
N PHE A 106 -25.05 -16.85 26.18
CA PHE A 106 -24.49 -16.17 25.03
C PHE A 106 -24.35 -17.16 23.88
N ASN A 107 -24.89 -16.82 22.70
CA ASN A 107 -24.63 -17.60 21.50
C ASN A 107 -23.19 -17.34 21.04
N THR A 108 -22.28 -18.25 21.37
CA THR A 108 -20.84 -18.17 21.09
C THR A 108 -20.51 -18.04 19.60
N GLY A 109 -21.33 -18.60 18.71
CA GLY A 109 -21.11 -18.49 17.26
C GLY A 109 -21.38 -17.09 16.72
N ILE A 110 -22.49 -16.48 17.15
CA ILE A 110 -22.84 -15.10 16.79
C ILE A 110 -21.84 -14.11 17.42
N ASP A 111 -21.37 -14.42 18.63
CA ASP A 111 -20.38 -13.60 19.30
C ASP A 111 -19.02 -13.60 18.58
N ALA A 112 -18.56 -14.77 18.14
CA ALA A 112 -17.33 -14.88 17.35
C ALA A 112 -17.44 -14.15 16.01
N PHE A 113 -18.59 -14.22 15.33
CA PHE A 113 -18.81 -13.49 14.08
C PHE A 113 -18.86 -11.97 14.30
N GLU A 114 -19.43 -11.51 15.41
CA GLU A 114 -19.40 -10.10 15.79
C GLU A 114 -17.96 -9.63 16.05
N ALA A 115 -17.17 -10.43 16.78
CA ALA A 115 -15.76 -10.14 17.04
C ALA A 115 -14.92 -10.13 15.74
N LEU A 116 -15.14 -11.09 14.84
CA LEU A 116 -14.48 -11.17 13.54
C LEU A 116 -14.76 -9.93 12.69
N ASN A 117 -16.03 -9.50 12.64
CA ASN A 117 -16.41 -8.30 11.90
C ASN A 117 -15.84 -7.04 12.53
N ILE A 118 -15.87 -6.89 13.85
CA ILE A 118 -15.27 -5.73 14.53
C ILE A 118 -13.77 -5.63 14.20
N ALA A 119 -13.06 -6.76 14.20
CA ALA A 119 -11.65 -6.80 13.87
C ALA A 119 -11.39 -6.48 12.39
N SER A 120 -12.10 -7.12 11.46
CA SER A 120 -11.88 -6.93 10.03
C SER A 120 -12.30 -5.54 9.56
N LEU A 121 -13.46 -5.04 10.00
CA LEU A 121 -13.94 -3.70 9.71
C LEU A 121 -13.01 -2.63 10.30
N GLY A 122 -12.48 -2.88 11.51
CA GLY A 122 -11.48 -2.03 12.15
C GLY A 122 -10.20 -1.95 11.33
N VAL A 123 -9.58 -3.10 11.01
CA VAL A 123 -8.36 -3.16 10.19
C VAL A 123 -8.58 -2.56 8.80
N PHE A 124 -9.72 -2.83 8.18
CA PHE A 124 -10.09 -2.26 6.89
C PHE A 124 -10.16 -0.72 6.94
N SER A 125 -10.80 -0.16 7.98
CA SER A 125 -10.89 1.28 8.17
C SER A 125 -9.52 1.92 8.40
N VAL A 126 -8.65 1.28 9.18
CA VAL A 126 -7.28 1.72 9.42
C VAL A 126 -6.47 1.66 8.13
N GLY A 127 -6.68 0.63 7.29
CA GLY A 127 -6.11 0.54 5.96
C GLY A 127 -6.50 1.74 5.09
N MET A 128 -7.80 2.05 5.00
CA MET A 128 -8.28 3.24 4.26
C MET A 128 -7.69 4.54 4.80
N MET A 129 -7.65 4.72 6.13
CA MET A 129 -7.03 5.90 6.76
C MET A 129 -5.54 5.99 6.45
N THR A 130 -4.81 4.88 6.52
CA THR A 130 -3.36 4.85 6.27
C THR A 130 -3.06 5.21 4.81
N VAL A 131 -3.81 4.66 3.86
CA VAL A 131 -3.68 5.01 2.44
C VAL A 131 -4.04 6.48 2.21
N GLY A 132 -5.14 6.97 2.78
CA GLY A 132 -5.54 8.38 2.65
C GLY A 132 -4.55 9.35 3.31
N ALA A 133 -3.98 9.00 4.45
CA ALA A 133 -2.95 9.78 5.12
C ALA A 133 -1.64 9.79 4.32
N GLY A 134 -1.23 8.63 3.77
CA GLY A 134 -0.07 8.54 2.88
C GLY A 134 -0.22 9.42 1.64
N MET A 135 -1.41 9.45 1.06
CA MET A 135 -1.75 10.29 -0.08
C MET A 135 -1.67 11.79 0.24
N TYR A 136 -2.06 12.19 1.45
CA TYR A 136 -1.90 13.57 1.94
C TYR A 136 -0.43 13.94 2.20
N ILE A 137 0.34 13.08 2.87
CA ILE A 137 1.76 13.33 3.20
C ILE A 137 2.63 13.36 1.94
N ALA A 138 2.36 12.46 0.98
CA ALA A 138 3.05 12.44 -0.30
C ALA A 138 2.60 13.59 -1.23
N ASP A 139 1.56 14.35 -0.86
CA ASP A 139 0.95 15.41 -1.65
C ASP A 139 0.48 14.96 -3.07
N VAL A 140 -0.04 13.73 -3.15
CA VAL A 140 -0.46 13.07 -4.41
C VAL A 140 -1.98 13.03 -4.50
N VAL A 141 -2.55 13.38 -5.65
CA VAL A 141 -4.01 13.30 -5.92
C VAL A 141 -4.36 12.18 -6.89
N ASN A 142 -3.49 11.91 -7.87
CA ASN A 142 -3.74 10.95 -8.95
C ASN A 142 -2.64 9.89 -9.03
N VAL A 143 -2.95 8.77 -9.68
CA VAL A 143 -1.96 7.70 -9.94
C VAL A 143 -0.80 8.19 -10.81
N ASP A 144 -1.06 9.14 -11.72
CA ASP A 144 -0.01 9.73 -12.56
C ASP A 144 0.99 10.54 -11.74
N GLU A 145 0.54 11.38 -10.81
CA GLU A 145 1.41 12.11 -9.88
C GLU A 145 2.23 11.13 -9.02
N MET A 146 1.62 10.04 -8.55
CA MET A 146 2.33 8.99 -7.82
C MET A 146 3.41 8.34 -8.68
N ARG A 147 3.10 8.01 -9.94
CA ARG A 147 4.06 7.39 -10.86
C ARG A 147 5.22 8.32 -11.18
N ARG A 148 4.95 9.62 -11.39
CA ARG A 148 6.00 10.61 -11.61
C ARG A 148 6.85 10.78 -10.34
N LEU A 149 6.23 10.84 -9.17
CA LEU A 149 6.91 10.92 -7.87
C LEU A 149 7.82 9.71 -7.65
N LEU A 150 7.34 8.49 -7.90
CA LEU A 150 8.14 7.27 -7.82
C LEU A 150 9.30 7.32 -8.82
N ARG A 151 9.05 7.75 -10.06
CA ARG A 151 10.10 7.85 -11.07
C ARG A 151 11.15 8.91 -10.72
N SER A 152 10.78 10.01 -10.08
CA SER A 152 11.78 10.97 -9.61
C SER A 152 12.53 10.49 -8.38
N LYS A 153 11.85 9.81 -7.45
CA LYS A 153 12.51 9.28 -6.25
C LYS A 153 13.44 8.11 -6.55
N TYR A 154 13.12 7.29 -7.54
CA TYR A 154 13.85 6.03 -7.81
C TYR A 154 14.50 5.95 -9.20
N GLY A 155 14.22 6.88 -10.13
CA GLY A 155 14.46 6.67 -11.56
C GLY A 155 15.58 7.46 -12.23
N THR A 156 16.39 8.23 -11.51
CA THR A 156 17.48 9.02 -12.15
C THR A 156 18.86 8.95 -11.49
N GLU A 157 18.98 8.50 -10.23
CA GLU A 157 20.29 8.29 -9.57
C GLU A 157 20.26 6.97 -8.80
N GLY A 158 20.37 5.85 -9.53
CA GLY A 158 20.32 4.49 -8.98
C GLY A 158 21.55 4.10 -8.14
N ARG A 159 22.01 4.95 -7.21
CA ARG A 159 23.21 4.66 -6.40
C ARG A 159 23.11 5.00 -4.91
N MET A 160 22.07 5.72 -4.47
CA MET A 160 21.88 6.07 -3.04
C MET A 160 20.58 5.51 -2.45
N SER A 161 20.11 4.34 -2.88
CA SER A 161 18.87 3.80 -2.29
C SER A 161 18.79 2.29 -2.21
N GLU A 162 19.30 1.50 -3.15
CA GLU A 162 19.08 0.04 -3.07
C GLU A 162 19.88 -0.59 -1.92
N MET A 163 21.14 -0.18 -1.74
CA MET A 163 21.99 -0.71 -0.66
C MET A 163 21.54 -0.24 0.73
N ASP A 164 21.18 1.04 0.88
CA ASP A 164 20.67 1.58 2.15
C ASP A 164 19.31 0.96 2.50
N VAL A 165 18.43 0.72 1.51
CA VAL A 165 17.15 0.05 1.73
C VAL A 165 17.35 -1.42 2.10
N GLU A 166 18.32 -2.10 1.50
CA GLU A 166 18.66 -3.49 1.85
C GLU A 166 19.21 -3.58 3.28
N GLU A 167 20.11 -2.67 3.68
CA GLU A 167 20.66 -2.61 5.04
C GLU A 167 19.58 -2.29 6.09
N GLU A 168 18.71 -1.30 5.83
CA GLU A 168 17.57 -1.00 6.71
C GLU A 168 16.59 -2.19 6.80
N MET A 169 16.41 -2.93 5.70
CA MET A 169 15.57 -4.13 5.69
C MET A 169 16.19 -5.25 6.51
N GLU A 170 17.49 -5.48 6.38
CA GLU A 170 18.23 -6.47 7.16
C GLU A 170 18.18 -6.15 8.66
N GLU A 171 18.44 -4.89 9.05
CA GLU A 171 18.37 -4.47 10.45
C GLU A 171 16.95 -4.65 11.01
N TRP A 172 15.93 -4.32 10.22
CA TRP A 172 14.55 -4.51 10.62
C TRP A 172 14.22 -6.00 10.81
N ILE A 173 14.58 -6.88 9.87
CA ILE A 173 14.36 -8.33 9.97
C ILE A 173 15.09 -8.90 11.19
N ALA A 174 16.35 -8.50 11.40
CA ALA A 174 17.14 -8.91 12.55
C ALA A 174 16.50 -8.48 13.86
N SER A 175 15.96 -7.25 13.94
CA SER A 175 15.28 -6.74 15.14
C SER A 175 14.00 -7.54 15.46
N VAL A 176 13.26 -7.96 14.43
CA VAL A 176 12.02 -8.74 14.57
C VAL A 176 12.33 -10.16 15.04
N LEU A 177 13.34 -10.80 14.45
CA LEU A 177 13.82 -12.13 14.86
C LEU A 177 14.36 -12.11 16.28
N ALA A 178 15.22 -11.14 16.61
CA ALA A 178 15.74 -10.99 17.96
C ALA A 178 14.64 -10.78 19.01
N ARG A 179 13.58 -10.02 18.67
CA ARG A 179 12.42 -9.84 19.55
C ARG A 179 11.63 -11.15 19.73
N LYS A 180 11.50 -11.96 18.68
CA LYS A 180 10.83 -13.26 18.74
C LYS A 180 11.61 -14.24 19.63
N ASP A 181 12.92 -14.34 19.43
CA ASP A 181 13.79 -15.26 20.20
C ASP A 181 13.78 -14.93 21.69
N ARG A 182 13.85 -13.64 22.06
CA ARG A 182 13.73 -13.18 23.46
C ARG A 182 12.40 -13.61 24.08
N LYS A 183 11.29 -13.44 23.34
CA LYS A 183 9.95 -13.81 23.83
C LYS A 183 9.78 -15.32 24.01
N GLU A 184 10.39 -16.12 23.15
CA GLU A 184 10.39 -17.58 23.28
C GLU A 184 11.26 -18.03 24.47
N ALA A 185 12.41 -17.40 24.68
CA ALA A 185 13.28 -17.65 25.84
C ALA A 185 12.59 -17.29 27.18
N GLU A 186 11.93 -16.12 27.25
CA GLU A 186 11.15 -15.71 28.43
C GLU A 186 10.01 -16.70 28.73
N LYS A 187 9.31 -17.16 27.68
CA LYS A 187 8.23 -18.14 27.82
C LYS A 187 8.75 -19.51 28.29
N ALA A 188 9.91 -19.94 27.78
CA ALA A 188 10.55 -21.18 28.22
C ALA A 188 11.03 -21.09 29.68
N ALA A 189 11.64 -19.97 30.08
CA ALA A 189 12.05 -19.71 31.46
C ALA A 189 10.85 -19.64 32.41
N ALA A 190 9.76 -18.97 32.02
CA ALA A 190 8.53 -18.93 32.79
C ALA A 190 7.87 -20.31 32.93
N SER A 191 7.93 -21.16 31.89
CA SER A 191 7.43 -22.55 31.98
C SER A 191 8.31 -23.46 32.85
N ALA A 192 9.60 -23.16 32.98
CA ALA A 192 10.54 -23.91 33.80
C ALA A 192 10.47 -23.49 35.29
N ALA A 193 10.20 -22.22 35.57
CA ALA A 193 10.07 -21.69 36.94
C ALA A 193 8.69 -21.96 37.58
N GLY A 194 7.68 -22.36 36.80
CA GLY A 194 6.34 -22.71 37.26
C GLY A 194 6.12 -24.20 37.55
N ARG A 195 7.19 -24.99 37.68
CA ARG A 195 7.16 -26.42 38.03
C ARG A 195 7.81 -26.68 39.38
#